data_AF-A0A7R9AZV4-F1
#
_entry.id   AF-A0A7R9AZV4-F1
#
_cell.length_a   1.000
_cell.length_b   1.000
_cell.length_c   1.000
_cell.angle_alpha   90.00
_cell.angle_beta   90.00
_cell.angle_gamma   90.00
#
_symmetry.space_group_name_H-M   'P 1'
#
loop_
_entity.id
_entity.type
_entity.pdbx_description
1 polymer ?
#
loop_
_entity_poly.entity_id
_entity_poly.type
_entity_poly.pdbx_seq_one_letter_code
_entity_poly.pdbx_strand_id
1 'polypeptide(L)'
;MPKPTVDSVEKLKVRLPSLEIELKDQLRFKDFYHFTFNYAKNPGQKGLDLDMALAYWNIVLQGKFRFLDLWCKFLQVGARVSQER
;
A
#
# COMPACT_ATOMS: atom_id res chain seq x y z
N MET A 1 -10.63 -25.13 11.65
CA MET A 1 -10.57 -23.75 12.19
C MET A 1 -11.75 -22.97 11.61
N PRO A 2 -12.58 -22.28 12.41
CA PRO A 2 -13.71 -21.53 11.89
C PRO A 2 -13.20 -20.26 11.20
N LYS A 3 -13.54 -20.09 9.92
CA LYS A 3 -13.30 -18.85 9.18
C LYS A 3 -14.13 -17.72 9.81
N PRO A 4 -13.64 -16.48 9.86
CA PRO A 4 -14.44 -15.35 10.33
C PRO A 4 -15.74 -15.27 9.52
N THR A 5 -16.89 -15.43 10.19
CA THR A 5 -18.23 -15.37 9.63
C THR A 5 -18.61 -13.92 9.34
N VAL A 6 -17.99 -13.37 8.31
CA VAL A 6 -18.50 -12.20 7.60
C VAL A 6 -19.27 -12.75 6.40
N ASP A 7 -20.53 -13.06 6.63
CA ASP A 7 -21.47 -13.70 5.70
C ASP A 7 -22.17 -12.70 4.76
N SER A 8 -21.89 -11.40 4.89
CA SER A 8 -22.38 -10.38 3.97
C SER A 8 -21.41 -9.19 3.84
N VAL A 9 -21.51 -8.46 2.72
CA VAL A 9 -20.70 -7.26 2.44
C VAL A 9 -20.97 -6.16 3.48
N GLU A 10 -22.19 -6.08 3.99
CA GLU A 10 -22.62 -5.12 5.01
C GLU A 10 -21.88 -5.36 6.32
N LYS A 11 -21.74 -6.63 6.75
CA LYS A 11 -20.97 -7.00 7.95
C LYS A 11 -19.48 -6.70 7.79
N LEU A 12 -18.95 -6.77 6.56
CA LEU A 12 -17.57 -6.37 6.27
C LEU A 12 -17.41 -4.85 6.39
N LYS A 13 -18.34 -4.07 5.81
CA LYS A 13 -18.33 -2.61 5.86
C LYS A 13 -18.34 -2.09 7.30
N VAL A 14 -19.10 -2.72 8.20
CA VAL A 14 -19.15 -2.37 9.62
C VAL A 14 -17.77 -2.51 10.32
N ARG A 15 -16.88 -3.37 9.81
CA ARG A 15 -15.52 -3.53 10.35
C ARG A 15 -14.51 -2.52 9.81
N LEU A 16 -14.81 -1.82 8.71
CA LEU A 16 -13.89 -0.84 8.12
C LEU A 16 -13.44 0.23 9.13
N PRO A 17 -14.32 0.87 9.92
CA PRO A 17 -13.89 1.88 10.88
C PRO A 17 -12.96 1.32 11.96
N SER A 18 -13.19 0.09 12.43
CA SER A 18 -12.30 -0.54 13.42
C SER A 18 -10.91 -0.84 12.84
N LEU A 19 -10.84 -1.24 11.57
CA LEU A 19 -9.58 -1.47 10.88
C LEU A 19 -8.82 -0.15 10.64
N GLU A 20 -9.53 0.93 10.28
CA GLU A 20 -8.93 2.25 10.14
C GLU A 20 -8.33 2.77 11.46
N ILE A 21 -8.98 2.49 12.59
CA ILE A 21 -8.46 2.80 13.93
C ILE A 21 -7.21 1.96 14.23
N GLU A 22 -7.24 0.66 13.95
CA GLU A 22 -6.08 -0.23 14.13
C GLU A 22 -4.88 0.24 13.30
N LEU A 23 -5.11 0.73 12.08
CA LEU A 23 -4.06 1.30 11.22
C LEU A 23 -3.51 2.65 11.66
N LYS A 24 -4.04 3.26 12.74
CA LYS A 24 -3.40 4.41 13.40
C LYS A 24 -2.24 3.98 14.30
N ASP A 25 -2.24 2.74 14.76
CA ASP A 25 -1.10 2.18 15.50
C ASP A 25 0.10 1.98 14.57
N GLN A 26 1.28 2.42 15.00
CA GLN A 26 2.48 2.39 14.16
C GLN A 26 2.95 0.98 13.83
N LEU A 27 2.82 0.03 14.77
CA LEU A 27 3.26 -1.34 14.57
C LEU A 27 2.33 -2.06 13.59
N ARG A 28 1.02 -1.88 13.77
CA ARG A 28 -0.02 -2.39 12.84
C ARG A 28 0.15 -1.80 11.45
N PHE A 29 0.39 -0.50 11.35
CA PHE A 29 0.63 0.18 10.08
C PHE A 29 1.89 -0.33 9.38
N LYS A 30 2.97 -0.60 10.12
CA LYS A 30 4.21 -1.18 9.57
C LYS A 30 3.94 -2.55 8.95
N ASP A 31 3.21 -3.41 9.65
CA ASP A 31 2.85 -4.73 9.14
C ASP A 31 1.95 -4.64 7.89
N PHE A 32 0.96 -3.74 7.90
CA PHE A 32 0.11 -3.45 6.74
C PHE A 32 0.91 -2.92 5.54
N TYR A 33 1.87 -2.04 5.78
CA TYR A 33 2.74 -1.49 4.75
C TYR A 33 3.62 -2.58 4.11
N HIS A 34 4.25 -3.44 4.92
CA HIS A 34 5.00 -4.60 4.43
C HIS A 34 4.12 -5.61 3.67
N PHE A 35 2.89 -5.82 4.15
CA PHE A 35 1.91 -6.63 3.44
C PHE A 35 1.60 -6.04 2.06
N THR A 36 1.39 -4.74 1.98
CA THR A 36 1.08 -4.03 0.72
C THR A 36 2.14 -4.29 -0.36
N PHE A 37 3.42 -4.24 -0.01
CA PHE A 37 4.50 -4.55 -0.95
C PHE A 37 4.43 -5.99 -1.48
N ASN A 38 4.20 -6.97 -0.58
CA ASN A 38 4.10 -8.37 -0.95
C ASN A 38 2.83 -8.71 -1.73
N TYR A 39 1.75 -7.96 -1.50
CA TYR A 39 0.51 -8.09 -2.24
C TYR A 39 0.59 -7.47 -3.63
N ALA A 40 1.27 -6.33 -3.76
CA ALA A 40 1.40 -5.58 -4.99
C ALA A 40 2.32 -6.26 -6.02
N LYS A 41 3.34 -7.00 -5.55
CA LYS A 41 4.34 -7.62 -6.43
C LYS A 41 3.79 -8.89 -7.07
N ASN A 42 4.21 -9.16 -8.32
CA ASN A 42 3.81 -10.39 -9.00
C ASN A 42 4.40 -11.64 -8.28
N PRO A 43 3.65 -12.75 -8.22
CA PRO A 43 4.18 -14.01 -7.73
C PRO A 43 5.47 -14.41 -8.47
N GLY A 44 6.52 -14.75 -7.73
CA GLY A 44 7.83 -15.09 -8.29
C GLY A 44 8.78 -13.91 -8.55
N GLN A 45 8.32 -12.67 -8.47
CA GLN A 45 9.19 -11.49 -8.58
C GLN A 45 9.68 -11.00 -7.20
N LYS A 46 10.95 -10.55 -7.19
CA LYS A 46 11.61 -9.94 -6.01
C LYS A 46 11.37 -8.43 -5.93
N GLY A 47 11.10 -7.78 -7.05
CA GLY A 47 10.81 -6.35 -7.15
C GLY A 47 9.34 -6.07 -7.41
N LEU A 48 8.95 -4.82 -7.18
CA LEU A 48 7.65 -4.25 -7.55
C LEU A 48 7.89 -3.24 -8.67
N ASP A 49 7.07 -3.29 -9.73
CA ASP A 49 7.14 -2.31 -10.81
C ASP A 49 6.93 -0.89 -10.29
N LEU A 50 7.67 0.07 -10.84
CA LEU A 50 7.67 1.44 -10.33
C LEU A 50 6.27 2.06 -10.35
N ASP A 51 5.54 1.93 -11.45
CA ASP A 51 4.17 2.46 -11.58
C ASP A 51 3.24 1.87 -10.52
N MET A 52 3.40 0.58 -10.24
CA MET A 52 2.64 -0.11 -9.20
C MET A 52 3.03 0.39 -7.81
N ALA A 53 4.32 0.55 -7.53
CA ALA A 53 4.82 1.10 -6.27
C ALA A 53 4.27 2.53 -6.02
N LEU A 54 4.26 3.38 -7.05
CA LEU A 54 3.72 4.73 -7.00
C LEU A 54 2.21 4.73 -6.71
N ALA A 55 1.44 3.85 -7.35
CA ALA A 55 0.01 3.72 -7.07
C ALA A 55 -0.26 3.31 -5.62
N TYR A 56 0.44 2.28 -5.12
CA TYR A 56 0.26 1.81 -3.74
C TYR A 56 0.72 2.83 -2.71
N TRP A 57 1.82 3.56 -2.93
CA TRP A 57 2.23 4.64 -2.03
C TRP A 57 1.19 5.76 -1.95
N ASN A 58 0.57 6.13 -3.07
CA ASN A 58 -0.55 7.07 -3.08
C ASN A 58 -1.78 6.55 -2.33
N ILE A 59 -1.96 5.24 -2.16
CA ILE A 59 -3.07 4.69 -1.37
C ILE A 59 -2.71 4.65 0.12
N VAL A 60 -1.54 4.09 0.47
CA VAL A 60 -1.22 3.77 1.87
C VAL A 60 -0.58 4.93 2.64
N LEU A 61 0.10 5.85 1.95
CA LEU A 61 0.83 6.97 2.56
C LEU A 61 0.12 8.33 2.39
N GLN A 62 -1.01 8.39 1.69
CA GLN A 62 -1.76 9.63 1.54
C GLN A 62 -2.17 10.18 2.91
N GLY A 63 -1.87 11.47 3.14
CA GLY A 63 -2.12 12.14 4.42
C GLY A 63 -1.17 11.75 5.57
N LYS A 64 -0.31 10.73 5.40
CA LYS A 64 0.72 10.34 6.39
C LYS A 64 2.12 10.81 6.01
N PHE A 65 2.42 10.93 4.72
CA PHE A 65 3.73 11.34 4.24
C PHE A 65 3.69 12.68 3.51
N ARG A 66 4.19 13.74 4.16
CA ARG A 66 4.17 15.12 3.63
C ARG A 66 4.97 15.36 2.34
N PHE A 67 5.87 14.45 2.00
CA PHE A 67 6.73 14.55 0.81
C PHE A 67 6.38 13.51 -0.25
N LEU A 68 5.19 12.90 -0.16
CA LEU A 68 4.76 11.85 -1.07
C LEU A 68 4.82 12.28 -2.53
N ASP A 69 4.27 13.45 -2.86
CA ASP A 69 4.27 13.96 -4.23
C ASP A 69 5.69 14.21 -4.76
N LEU A 70 6.56 14.75 -3.91
CA LEU A 70 7.96 15.01 -4.26
C LEU A 70 8.72 13.69 -4.46
N TRP A 71 8.48 12.69 -3.62
CA TRP A 71 9.05 11.36 -3.72
C TRP A 71 8.62 10.65 -5.00
N CYS A 72 7.32 10.67 -5.29
CA CYS A 72 6.76 10.10 -6.53
C CYS A 72 7.37 10.77 -7.77
N LYS A 73 7.45 12.10 -7.77
CA LYS A 73 8.06 12.87 -8.86
C LYS A 73 9.55 12.55 -9.04
N PHE A 74 10.29 12.48 -7.94
CA PHE A 74 11.72 12.15 -7.96
C PHE A 74 11.97 10.78 -8.62
N LEU A 75 11.20 9.75 -8.23
CA LEU A 75 11.35 8.42 -8.81
C LEU A 75 10.95 8.35 -10.28
N GLN A 76 9.86 9.03 -10.67
CA GLN A 76 9.44 9.09 -12.08
C GLN A 76 10.49 9.76 -12.97
N VAL A 77 11.11 10.85 -12.51
CA VAL A 77 12.17 11.53 -13.27
C VAL A 77 13.41 10.65 -13.37
N GLY A 78 13.85 10.04 -12.26
CA GLY A 78 15.00 9.13 -12.26
C GLY A 78 14.83 7.91 -13.17
N ALA A 79 13.61 7.35 -13.23
CA ALA A 79 13.29 6.25 -14.13
C ALA A 79 13.36 6.66 -15.61
N ARG A 80 12.84 7.83 -15.99
CA ARG A 80 12.91 8.35 -17.36
C ARG A 80 14.35 8.57 -17.83
N VAL A 81 15.18 9.20 -17.00
CA VAL A 81 16.61 9.45 -17.30
C VAL A 81 17.38 8.14 -17.53
N SER A 82 16.95 7.04 -16.91
CA SER A 82 17.60 5.73 -17.06
C SER A 82 17.20 4.98 -18.34
N GLN A 83 16.06 5.32 -18.96
CA GLN A 83 15.64 4.74 -20.25
C GLN A 83 16.23 5.47 -21.47
N GLU A 84 16.75 6.67 -21.26
CA GLU A 84 17.36 7.53 -22.30
C GLU A 84 18.90 7.41 -22.37
N ARG A 85 19.49 6.45 -21.64
CA ARG A 85 20.90 6.04 -21.72
C ARG A 85 21.02 4.64 -22.26
#